data_AF-A0A7S3I917-F1
#
_entry.id   AF-A0A7S3I917-F1
#
_cell.length_a   1.000
_cell.length_b   1.000
_cell.length_c   1.000
_cell.angle_alpha   90.00
_cell.angle_beta   90.00
_cell.angle_gamma   90.00
#
_symmetry.space_group_name_H-M   'P 1'
#
loop_
_entity.id
_entity.type
_entity.pdbx_description
1 polymer ?
#
loop_
_entity_poly.entity_id
_entity_poly.type
_entity_poly.pdbx_seq_one_letter_code
_entity_poly.pdbx_strand_id
1 'polypeptide(L)'
;MNFDKQPQVKIALKFAYLGMNYKGLVVQNNITETVENHIFEAMKKIFLIDPEGDMFKLRYTRCGRTDKGVSALGNVCSLMVRKLRDNDYTSRLNRVLPQDIRMLGHAVVPTSFDARFSCIFREYNYFFFAESLDVRLMAESAHKLVGLHDFRNFCKKDDSMVLRGTKGGTVEEDEDGGQ
;
A
#
# COMPACT_ATOMS: atom_id res chain seq x y z
N MET A 1 -10.60 26.18 -12.62
CA MET A 1 -10.68 26.53 -11.18
C MET A 1 -9.26 26.59 -10.65
N ASN A 2 -8.84 27.65 -9.96
CA ASN A 2 -7.48 27.74 -9.43
C ASN A 2 -7.36 26.87 -8.16
N PHE A 3 -6.60 25.78 -8.23
CA PHE A 3 -6.48 24.79 -7.17
C PHE A 3 -5.73 25.35 -5.94
N ASP A 4 -4.73 26.20 -6.16
CA ASP A 4 -3.92 26.82 -5.09
C ASP A 4 -4.73 27.75 -4.18
N LYS A 5 -5.86 28.26 -4.68
CA LYS A 5 -6.78 29.09 -3.88
C LYS A 5 -7.74 28.29 -3.00
N GLN A 6 -7.77 26.96 -3.14
CA GLN A 6 -8.65 26.12 -2.33
C GLN A 6 -7.99 25.77 -0.98
N PRO A 7 -8.74 25.73 0.13
CA PRO A 7 -8.22 25.22 1.38
C PRO A 7 -7.70 23.79 1.20
N GLN A 8 -6.49 23.52 1.66
CA GLN A 8 -5.86 22.20 1.58
C GLN A 8 -5.70 21.58 2.96
N VAL A 9 -5.64 20.25 3.00
CA VAL A 9 -5.43 19.47 4.21
C VAL A 9 -4.57 18.24 3.91
N LYS A 10 -3.74 17.82 4.86
CA LYS A 10 -3.01 16.56 4.77
C LYS A 10 -3.94 15.43 5.22
N ILE A 11 -4.10 14.41 4.40
CA ILE A 11 -4.85 13.20 4.76
C ILE A 11 -3.99 11.96 4.66
N ALA A 12 -4.33 10.95 5.45
CA ALA A 12 -3.93 9.57 5.25
C ALA A 12 -5.12 8.78 4.68
N LEU A 13 -4.87 7.92 3.70
CA LEU A 13 -5.85 7.05 3.06
C LEU A 13 -5.40 5.60 3.24
N LYS A 14 -6.26 4.77 3.84
CA LYS A 14 -6.09 3.33 3.87
C LYS A 14 -6.81 2.73 2.68
N PHE A 15 -6.14 1.86 1.94
CA PHE A 15 -6.68 1.27 0.73
C PHE A 15 -6.28 -0.20 0.56
N ALA A 16 -7.11 -0.93 -0.17
CA ALA A 16 -6.92 -2.30 -0.57
C ALA A 16 -7.09 -2.43 -2.09
N TYR A 17 -6.45 -3.45 -2.67
CA TYR A 17 -6.61 -3.78 -4.07
C TYR A 17 -6.21 -5.23 -4.37
N LEU A 18 -6.79 -5.77 -5.43
CA LEU A 18 -6.40 -7.05 -6.02
C LEU A 18 -5.29 -6.80 -7.04
N GLY A 19 -4.09 -7.33 -6.79
CA GLY A 19 -2.88 -6.97 -7.54
C GLY A 19 -2.76 -7.59 -8.93
N MET A 20 -3.55 -8.61 -9.25
CA MET A 20 -3.38 -9.47 -10.44
C MET A 20 -3.36 -8.67 -11.76
N ASN A 21 -4.14 -7.60 -11.85
CA ASN A 21 -4.26 -6.78 -13.07
C ASN A 21 -3.21 -5.66 -13.17
N TYR A 22 -2.38 -5.45 -12.13
CA TYR A 22 -1.55 -4.26 -12.00
C TYR A 22 -0.05 -4.56 -12.09
N LYS A 23 0.72 -3.62 -12.66
CA LYS A 23 2.19 -3.63 -12.75
C LYS A 23 2.86 -3.12 -11.47
N GLY A 24 2.23 -3.38 -10.32
CA GLY A 24 2.66 -2.97 -8.99
C GLY A 24 1.94 -1.70 -8.53
N LEU A 25 2.26 -1.27 -7.30
CA LEU A 25 1.66 -0.07 -6.72
C LEU A 25 2.14 1.21 -7.40
N VAL A 26 3.45 1.30 -7.64
CA VAL A 26 4.15 2.57 -7.91
C VAL A 26 3.90 3.05 -9.34
N VAL A 27 3.57 4.34 -9.50
CA VAL A 27 3.51 5.00 -10.81
C VAL A 27 4.84 4.81 -11.54
N GLN A 28 4.75 4.45 -12.83
CA GLN A 28 5.89 4.26 -13.72
C GLN A 28 5.64 5.05 -15.01
N ASN A 29 6.71 5.54 -15.63
CA ASN A 29 6.61 6.26 -16.90
C ASN A 29 5.98 5.34 -17.97
N ASN A 30 4.99 5.84 -18.69
CA ASN A 30 4.29 5.15 -19.77
C ASN A 30 3.55 3.86 -19.37
N ILE A 31 3.30 3.63 -18.08
CA ILE A 31 2.52 2.47 -17.60
C ILE A 31 1.35 2.98 -16.77
N THR A 32 0.13 2.78 -17.29
CA THR A 32 -1.09 3.29 -16.65
C THR A 32 -1.71 2.30 -15.69
N GLU A 33 -1.36 1.02 -15.83
CA GLU A 33 -1.88 -0.12 -15.07
C GLU A 33 -1.14 -0.26 -13.73
N THR A 34 -0.92 0.84 -13.03
CA THR A 34 -0.39 0.86 -11.65
C THR A 34 -1.48 1.36 -10.71
N VAL A 35 -1.50 0.84 -9.49
CA VAL A 35 -2.56 1.19 -8.53
C VAL A 35 -2.52 2.68 -8.18
N GLU A 36 -1.33 3.27 -8.02
CA GLU A 36 -1.20 4.71 -7.80
C GLU A 36 -1.73 5.53 -8.98
N ASN A 37 -1.51 5.11 -10.22
CA ASN A 37 -2.03 5.83 -11.38
C ASN A 37 -3.56 5.91 -11.34
N HIS A 38 -4.24 4.78 -11.09
CA HIS A 38 -5.70 4.77 -10.94
C HIS A 38 -6.20 5.62 -9.76
N ILE A 39 -5.48 5.60 -8.64
CA ILE A 39 -5.81 6.44 -7.48
C ILE A 39 -5.67 7.93 -7.83
N PHE A 40 -4.58 8.33 -8.49
CA PHE A 40 -4.36 9.72 -8.87
C PHE A 40 -5.38 10.18 -9.92
N GLU A 41 -5.67 9.38 -10.94
CA GLU A 41 -6.69 9.71 -11.93
C GLU A 41 -8.08 9.84 -11.30
N ALA A 42 -8.43 8.97 -10.34
CA ALA A 42 -9.65 9.13 -9.54
C ALA A 42 -9.67 10.45 -8.76
N MET A 43 -8.57 10.81 -8.09
CA MET A 43 -8.46 12.08 -7.36
C MET A 43 -8.58 13.30 -8.27
N LYS A 44 -7.96 13.28 -9.46
CA LYS A 44 -8.07 14.35 -10.47
C LYS A 44 -9.51 14.48 -10.98
N LYS A 45 -10.17 13.36 -11.28
CA LYS A 45 -11.55 13.30 -11.78
C LYS A 45 -12.56 13.95 -10.84
N ILE A 46 -12.36 13.84 -9.52
CA ILE A 46 -13.22 14.49 -8.51
C ILE A 46 -12.67 15.83 -8.01
N PHE A 47 -11.64 16.36 -8.69
CA PHE A 47 -10.98 17.62 -8.37
C PHE A 47 -10.48 17.68 -6.91
N LEU A 48 -9.92 16.56 -6.42
CA LEU A 48 -9.37 16.44 -5.07
C LEU A 48 -7.88 16.83 -5.03
N ILE A 49 -7.18 16.67 -6.15
CA ILE A 49 -5.81 17.14 -6.39
C ILE A 49 -5.78 17.98 -7.67
N ASP A 50 -4.73 18.79 -7.84
CA ASP A 50 -4.49 19.53 -9.08
C ASP A 50 -4.24 18.54 -10.25
N PRO A 51 -5.04 18.58 -11.34
CA PRO A 51 -4.82 17.73 -12.50
C PRO A 51 -3.46 17.89 -13.17
N GLU A 52 -2.86 19.08 -13.07
CA GLU A 52 -1.53 19.42 -13.62
C GLU A 52 -0.43 19.32 -12.55
N GLY A 53 -0.78 18.96 -11.32
CA GLY A 53 0.15 18.87 -10.19
C GLY A 53 0.99 17.61 -10.24
N ASP A 54 2.29 17.75 -9.94
CA ASP A 54 3.19 16.61 -9.71
C ASP A 54 3.07 16.04 -8.28
N MET A 55 3.55 14.81 -8.09
CA MET A 55 3.51 14.12 -6.80
C MET A 55 4.34 14.80 -5.70
N PHE A 56 5.34 15.61 -6.07
CA PHE A 56 6.19 16.32 -5.11
C PHE A 56 5.41 17.45 -4.44
N LYS A 57 4.66 18.24 -5.21
CA LYS A 57 3.74 19.27 -4.66
C LYS A 57 2.69 18.68 -3.73
N LEU A 58 2.18 17.48 -4.04
CA LEU A 58 1.22 16.78 -3.19
C LEU A 58 1.83 16.24 -1.89
N ARG A 59 3.15 16.30 -1.73
CA ARG A 59 3.89 15.70 -0.61
C ARG A 59 3.50 14.23 -0.43
N TYR A 60 3.35 13.51 -1.54
CA TYR A 60 2.84 12.15 -1.53
C TYR A 60 3.84 11.18 -0.90
N THR A 61 3.36 10.39 0.07
CA THR A 61 4.15 9.33 0.72
C THR A 61 3.30 8.06 0.80
N ARG A 62 3.94 6.90 0.88
CA ARG A 62 3.27 5.59 0.91
C ARG A 62 3.94 4.66 1.90
N CYS A 63 3.15 3.83 2.57
CA CYS A 63 3.62 2.91 3.58
C CYS A 63 4.52 1.85 2.95
N GLY A 64 4.04 1.03 2.03
CA GLY A 64 4.83 -0.03 1.39
C GLY A 64 4.68 -0.02 -0.12
N ARG A 65 5.78 -0.27 -0.85
CA ARG A 65 5.70 -0.62 -2.27
C ARG A 65 5.30 -2.09 -2.38
N THR A 66 4.60 -2.42 -3.46
CA THR A 66 4.30 -3.79 -3.84
C THR A 66 4.73 -4.00 -5.28
N ASP A 67 5.21 -5.21 -5.57
CA ASP A 67 5.62 -5.60 -6.90
C ASP A 67 4.41 -5.98 -7.77
N LYS A 68 4.66 -6.18 -9.07
CA LYS A 68 3.63 -6.62 -10.03
C LYS A 68 2.90 -7.86 -9.52
N GLY A 69 1.57 -7.85 -9.59
CA GLY A 69 0.72 -8.97 -9.18
C GLY A 69 0.42 -9.05 -7.68
N VAL A 70 1.16 -8.33 -6.82
CA VAL A 70 0.97 -8.40 -5.36
C VAL A 70 -0.25 -7.59 -4.93
N SER A 71 -1.18 -8.23 -4.22
CA SER A 71 -2.35 -7.58 -3.62
C SER A 71 -2.01 -6.86 -2.31
N ALA A 72 -2.91 -5.98 -1.84
CA ALA A 72 -2.82 -5.42 -0.49
C ALA A 72 -4.21 -5.27 0.14
N LEU A 73 -4.32 -5.56 1.43
CA LEU A 73 -5.57 -5.39 2.20
C LEU A 73 -5.61 -4.12 3.06
N GLY A 74 -4.49 -3.40 3.19
CA GLY A 74 -4.42 -2.29 4.13
C GLY A 74 -3.22 -1.38 3.94
N ASN A 75 -2.80 -1.15 2.70
CA ASN A 75 -1.74 -0.18 2.43
C ASN A 75 -2.24 1.24 2.76
N VAL A 76 -1.31 2.13 3.09
CA VAL A 76 -1.63 3.51 3.50
C VAL A 76 -0.78 4.47 2.69
N CYS A 77 -1.40 5.53 2.16
CA CYS A 77 -0.69 6.67 1.58
C CYS A 77 -1.10 7.96 2.26
N SER A 78 -0.27 9.00 2.17
CA SER A 78 -0.61 10.33 2.66
C SER A 78 -0.20 11.41 1.70
N LEU A 79 -1.05 12.43 1.56
CA LEU A 79 -0.85 13.53 0.62
C LEU A 79 -1.67 14.77 1.02
N MET A 80 -1.28 15.93 0.48
CA MET A 80 -2.06 17.15 0.54
C MET A 80 -3.18 17.09 -0.50
N VAL A 81 -4.41 17.42 -0.09
CA VAL A 81 -5.59 17.45 -0.96
C VAL A 81 -6.41 18.69 -0.71
N ARG A 82 -7.33 19.01 -1.63
CA ARG A 82 -8.40 19.98 -1.38
C ARG A 82 -9.26 19.50 -0.21
N LYS A 83 -9.51 20.37 0.76
CA LYS A 83 -10.38 20.10 1.89
C LYS A 83 -11.84 20.01 1.43
N LEU A 84 -12.46 18.86 1.64
CA LEU A 84 -13.90 18.68 1.46
C LEU A 84 -14.65 19.18 2.69
N ARG A 85 -15.86 19.74 2.49
CA ARG A 85 -16.68 20.26 3.60
C ARG A 85 -17.17 19.16 4.53
N ASP A 86 -17.50 18.01 3.96
CA ASP A 86 -17.98 16.80 4.65
C ASP A 86 -16.85 15.85 5.07
N ASN A 87 -15.61 16.11 4.63
CA ASN A 87 -14.47 15.20 4.73
C ASN A 87 -14.73 13.79 4.16
N ASP A 88 -15.73 13.57 3.30
CA ASP A 88 -16.02 12.23 2.77
C ASP A 88 -15.12 11.87 1.58
N TYR A 89 -13.82 11.65 1.85
CA TYR A 89 -12.85 11.28 0.82
C TYR A 89 -13.05 9.84 0.34
N THR A 90 -13.34 8.92 1.25
CA THR A 90 -13.46 7.48 0.99
C THR A 90 -14.57 7.17 0.01
N SER A 91 -15.81 7.61 0.28
CA SER A 91 -16.95 7.24 -0.56
C SER A 91 -16.86 7.90 -1.94
N ARG A 92 -16.38 9.15 -2.01
CA ARG A 92 -16.19 9.87 -3.27
C ARG A 92 -15.16 9.20 -4.17
N LEU A 93 -14.03 8.77 -3.62
CA LEU A 93 -13.01 8.03 -4.39
C LEU A 93 -13.55 6.67 -4.85
N ASN A 94 -14.21 5.92 -3.96
CA ASN A 94 -14.76 4.61 -4.32
C ASN A 94 -15.82 4.64 -5.45
N ARG A 95 -16.49 5.78 -5.66
CA ARG A 95 -17.43 5.96 -6.80
C ARG A 95 -16.74 6.05 -8.16
N VAL A 96 -15.46 6.41 -8.20
CA VAL A 96 -14.71 6.64 -9.46
C VAL A 96 -13.52 5.69 -9.64
N LEU A 97 -13.17 4.91 -8.62
CA LEU A 97 -12.12 3.90 -8.68
C LEU A 97 -12.59 2.63 -9.40
N PRO A 98 -11.67 1.89 -10.06
CA PRO A 98 -11.92 0.51 -10.51
C PRO A 98 -12.44 -0.38 -9.38
N GLN A 99 -13.20 -1.44 -9.70
CA GLN A 99 -13.84 -2.26 -8.67
C GLN A 99 -12.87 -3.00 -7.76
N ASP A 100 -11.69 -3.31 -8.28
CA ASP A 100 -10.60 -4.01 -7.61
C ASP A 100 -9.62 -3.07 -6.87
N ILE A 101 -9.94 -1.78 -6.73
CA ILE A 101 -9.26 -0.83 -5.84
C ILE A 101 -10.29 -0.16 -4.92
N ARG A 102 -10.08 -0.23 -3.61
CA ARG A 102 -11.01 0.33 -2.61
C ARG A 102 -10.28 1.13 -1.55
N MET A 103 -10.77 2.34 -1.29
CA MET A 103 -10.48 3.09 -0.08
C MET A 103 -11.26 2.46 1.07
N LEU A 104 -10.56 2.07 2.13
CA LEU A 104 -11.13 1.47 3.34
C LEU A 104 -11.39 2.51 4.44
N GLY A 105 -10.67 3.63 4.40
CA GLY A 105 -10.82 4.69 5.39
C GLY A 105 -9.88 5.85 5.13
N HIS A 106 -10.10 6.94 5.85
CA HIS A 106 -9.28 8.14 5.76
C HIS A 106 -9.13 8.81 7.13
N ALA A 107 -8.10 9.63 7.30
CA ALA A 107 -7.93 10.50 8.45
C ALA A 107 -7.30 11.82 8.02
N VAL A 108 -7.72 12.93 8.63
CA VAL A 108 -6.95 14.18 8.59
C VAL A 108 -5.78 14.02 9.54
N VAL A 109 -4.57 14.32 9.07
CA VAL A 109 -3.33 14.08 9.81
C VAL A 109 -2.46 15.35 9.86
N PRO A 110 -1.51 15.45 10.81
CA PRO A 110 -0.53 16.53 10.81
C PRO A 110 0.21 16.61 9.48
N THR A 111 0.62 17.81 9.08
CA THR A 111 1.40 18.04 7.85
C THR A 111 2.79 17.40 7.89
N SER A 112 3.25 16.96 9.07
CA SER A 112 4.48 16.20 9.29
C SER A 112 4.30 14.68 9.13
N PHE A 113 3.06 14.17 9.03
CA PHE A 113 2.81 12.73 8.89
C PHE A 113 3.33 12.19 7.55
N ASP A 114 4.12 11.13 7.63
CA ASP A 114 4.69 10.42 6.48
C ASP A 114 4.29 8.95 6.56
N ALA A 115 3.52 8.45 5.59
CA ALA A 115 3.01 7.10 5.63
C ALA A 115 4.12 6.03 5.63
N ARG A 116 5.30 6.34 5.10
CA ARG A 116 6.48 5.45 5.09
C ARG A 116 7.16 5.46 6.45
N PHE A 117 7.49 6.63 6.98
CA PHE A 117 8.34 6.76 8.17
C PHE A 117 7.55 6.70 9.48
N SER A 118 6.25 7.02 9.47
CA SER A 118 5.36 6.81 10.61
C SER A 118 4.90 5.34 10.75
N CYS A 119 5.18 4.49 9.76
CA CYS A 119 4.87 3.07 9.81
C CYS A 119 5.84 2.32 10.75
N ILE A 120 5.30 1.61 11.74
CA ILE A 120 6.09 0.86 12.73
C ILE A 120 6.45 -0.55 12.24
N PHE A 121 5.52 -1.23 11.56
CA PHE A 121 5.75 -2.55 10.98
C PHE A 121 4.81 -2.79 9.80
N ARG A 122 5.13 -3.79 8.98
CA ARG A 122 4.28 -4.27 7.89
C ARG A 122 4.07 -5.76 8.07
N GLU A 123 2.88 -6.22 7.73
CA GLU A 123 2.48 -7.61 7.77
C GLU A 123 2.11 -8.06 6.36
N TYR A 124 2.49 -9.29 6.02
CA TYR A 124 2.27 -9.88 4.71
C TYR A 124 1.81 -11.32 4.90
N ASN A 125 0.72 -11.67 4.22
CA ASN A 125 0.22 -13.04 4.14
C ASN A 125 0.50 -13.56 2.73
N TYR A 126 1.04 -14.78 2.66
CA TYR A 126 1.30 -15.48 1.42
C TYR A 126 0.40 -16.71 1.35
N PHE A 127 -0.37 -16.81 0.28
CA PHE A 127 -1.25 -17.94 0.00
C PHE A 127 -0.66 -18.73 -1.16
N PHE A 128 -0.50 -20.04 -0.98
CA PHE A 128 0.05 -20.95 -1.99
C PHE A 128 -0.49 -22.36 -1.76
N PHE A 129 -0.52 -23.17 -2.82
CA PHE A 129 -0.92 -24.58 -2.72
C PHE A 129 0.15 -25.38 -1.97
N ALA A 130 -0.29 -26.16 -0.97
CA ALA A 130 0.58 -26.95 -0.11
C ALA A 130 1.05 -28.28 -0.74
N GLU A 131 0.80 -28.52 -2.03
CA GLU A 131 1.11 -29.80 -2.67
C GLU A 131 2.60 -30.14 -2.53
N SER A 132 2.89 -31.20 -1.75
CA SER A 132 4.23 -31.69 -1.35
C SER A 132 5.02 -30.86 -0.33
N LEU A 133 4.43 -29.84 0.30
CA LEU A 133 5.08 -29.03 1.32
C LEU A 133 4.88 -29.63 2.73
N ASP A 134 5.95 -29.70 3.53
CA ASP A 134 5.87 -30.04 4.95
C ASP A 134 5.63 -28.75 5.76
N VAL A 135 4.36 -28.46 6.04
CA VAL A 135 3.95 -27.21 6.70
C VAL A 135 4.54 -27.09 8.11
N ARG A 136 4.72 -28.19 8.82
CA ARG A 136 5.36 -28.17 10.14
C ARG A 136 6.82 -27.75 10.03
N LEU A 137 7.59 -28.34 9.11
CA LEU A 137 8.99 -27.94 8.90
C LEU A 137 9.10 -26.50 8.39
N MET A 138 8.15 -26.04 7.57
CA MET A 138 8.08 -24.64 7.16
C MET A 138 7.83 -23.71 8.35
N ALA A 139 6.89 -24.05 9.24
CA ALA A 139 6.60 -23.28 10.45
C ALA A 139 7.82 -23.21 11.39
N GLU A 140 8.45 -24.36 11.66
CA GLU A 140 9.68 -24.45 12.47
C GLU A 140 10.82 -23.62 11.86
N SER A 141 10.96 -23.64 10.53
CA SER A 141 11.99 -22.89 9.83
C SER A 141 11.70 -21.39 9.80
N ALA A 142 10.44 -20.98 9.61
CA ALA A 142 10.02 -19.59 9.63
C ALA A 142 10.24 -18.95 11.01
N HIS A 143 10.03 -19.72 12.09
CA HIS A 143 10.28 -19.24 13.45
C HIS A 143 11.74 -18.82 13.68
N LYS A 144 12.70 -19.45 12.99
CA LYS A 144 14.13 -19.07 13.06
C LYS A 144 14.42 -17.67 12.49
N LEU A 145 13.49 -17.10 11.71
CA LEU A 145 13.61 -15.75 11.15
C LEU A 145 13.16 -14.66 12.12
N VAL A 146 12.53 -15.01 13.25
CA VAL A 146 12.09 -14.06 14.29
C VAL A 146 13.30 -13.44 14.96
N GLY A 147 13.24 -12.13 15.24
CA GLY A 147 14.34 -11.37 15.80
C GLY A 147 15.08 -10.52 14.75
N LEU A 148 16.28 -10.07 15.11
CA LEU A 148 17.12 -9.20 14.29
C LEU A 148 18.18 -10.04 13.58
N HIS A 149 18.11 -10.10 12.25
CA HIS A 149 19.07 -10.87 11.43
C HIS A 149 19.56 -10.06 10.24
N ASP A 150 20.66 -10.50 9.64
CA ASP A 150 21.12 -10.02 8.34
C ASP A 150 20.42 -10.79 7.22
N PHE A 151 19.53 -10.10 6.51
CA PHE A 151 18.70 -10.66 5.45
C PHE A 151 19.26 -10.41 4.04
N ARG A 152 20.57 -10.12 3.89
CA ARG A 152 21.17 -9.85 2.56
C ARG A 152 20.88 -10.95 1.52
N ASN A 153 20.89 -12.22 1.93
CA ASN A 153 20.64 -13.36 1.06
C ASN A 153 19.16 -13.51 0.64
N PHE A 154 18.26 -12.79 1.31
CA PHE A 154 16.83 -12.72 0.98
C PHE A 154 16.46 -11.46 0.19
N CYS A 155 17.44 -10.62 -0.14
CA CYS A 155 17.26 -9.42 -0.95
C CYS A 155 17.84 -9.63 -2.35
N LYS A 156 17.42 -8.82 -3.33
CA LYS A 156 18.16 -8.72 -4.60
C LYS A 156 19.61 -8.35 -4.28
N LYS A 157 20.57 -8.97 -5.00
CA LYS A 157 22.01 -8.76 -4.79
C LYS A 157 22.33 -7.27 -4.72
N ASP A 158 22.71 -6.86 -3.53
CA ASP A 158 23.15 -5.54 -3.13
C ASP A 158 24.14 -5.81 -2.00
N ASP A 159 25.36 -5.31 -2.10
CA ASP A 159 26.45 -5.60 -1.14
C ASP A 159 26.26 -4.87 0.20
N SER A 160 25.16 -4.13 0.37
CA SER A 160 24.81 -3.50 1.63
C SER A 160 24.31 -4.50 2.68
N MET A 161 24.70 -4.29 3.94
CA MET A 161 24.19 -5.04 5.09
C MET A 161 22.71 -4.69 5.31
N VAL A 162 21.83 -5.70 5.31
CA VAL A 162 20.37 -5.51 5.43
C VAL A 162 19.88 -6.10 6.74
N LEU A 163 20.04 -5.36 7.84
CA LEU A 163 19.43 -5.72 9.11
C LEU A 163 17.92 -5.50 9.06
N ARG A 164 17.14 -6.54 9.38
CA ARG A 164 15.69 -6.44 9.55
C ARG A 164 15.26 -7.16 10.82
N GLY A 165 14.29 -6.57 11.50
CA GLY A 165 13.58 -7.20 12.61
C GLY A 165 12.30 -7.86 12.13
N THR A 166 12.15 -9.16 12.38
CA THR A 166 10.90 -9.90 12.16
C THR A 166 10.22 -10.07 13.51
N LYS A 167 8.98 -9.57 13.64
CA LYS A 167 8.23 -9.66 14.91
C LYS A 167 7.54 -11.00 15.11
N GLY A 168 7.26 -11.73 14.03
CA GLY A 168 6.58 -13.02 14.04
C GLY A 168 6.48 -13.59 12.64
N GLY A 169 6.17 -14.88 12.54
CA GLY A 169 5.89 -15.59 11.30
C GLY A 169 5.19 -16.90 11.66
N THR A 170 4.00 -17.10 11.10
CA THR A 170 3.20 -18.32 11.24
C THR A 170 3.05 -18.96 9.86
N VAL A 171 2.98 -20.28 9.83
CA VAL A 171 2.66 -21.06 8.63
C VAL A 171 1.65 -22.10 9.06
N GLU A 172 0.46 -22.03 8.48
CA GLU A 172 -0.70 -22.82 8.86
C GLU A 172 -1.37 -23.31 7.57
N GLU A 173 -1.97 -24.50 7.60
CA GLU A 173 -2.91 -24.93 6.57
C GLU A 173 -4.27 -24.35 6.93
N ASP A 174 -4.93 -23.71 5.96
CA ASP A 174 -6.35 -23.41 6.12
C ASP A 174 -7.09 -24.76 6.18
N GLU A 175 -7.79 -25.03 7.28
CA GLU A 175 -8.78 -26.11 7.29
C GLU A 175 -9.79 -25.77 6.19
N ASP A 176 -9.95 -26.67 5.20
CA ASP A 176 -10.97 -26.53 4.17
C ASP A 176 -12.26 -26.02 4.83
N GLY A 177 -12.69 -24.82 4.46
CA GLY A 177 -13.93 -24.21 4.90
C GLY A 177 -15.15 -24.93 4.31
N GLY A 178 -15.19 -26.25 4.47
CA GLY A 178 -16.21 -27.15 3.97
C GLY A 178 -17.56 -26.78 4.58
N GLN A 179 -18.35 -26.08 3.77
CA GLN A 179 -19.79 -26.25 3.67
C GLN A 179 -20.17 -26.43 2.20
#